data_AF-A0A4V1VLS0-F1
#
_entry.id   AF-A0A4V1VLS0-F1
#
_cell.length_a   1.000
_cell.length_b   1.000
_cell.length_c   1.000
_cell.angle_alpha   90.00
_cell.angle_beta   90.00
_cell.angle_gamma   90.00
#
_symmetry.space_group_name_H-M   'P 1'
#
loop_
_entity.id
_entity.type
_entity.pdbx_description
1 polymer ?
#
loop_
_entity_poly.entity_id
_entity_poly.type
_entity_poly.pdbx_seq_one_letter_code
_entity_poly.pdbx_strand_id
1 'polypeptide(L)'
;METWRRSIVLQWSALLALLVGVPWFRGGYVLSYDMVWVPRLELSRSDVWGLGSALPRAVPSDAVAALLGAAVDPQVVQRVVLLGALVLAATGGARLVRELGLPAQMAAATFALWNPFVAERLVLGQWPLLVAYGALFWLVVGLREDRRSVYALALVGTALTPASGLMGVLVAVVVGRRVVGPVVLGALVNAPWIAAALLNSDALAPD
;
A
#
# COMPACT_ATOMS: atom_id res chain seq x y z
N MET A 1 -17.79 25.36 -2.69
CA MET A 1 -17.26 25.14 -1.32
C MET A 1 -16.50 23.81 -1.19
N GLU A 2 -17.02 22.70 -1.73
CA GLU A 2 -16.39 21.37 -1.62
C GLU A 2 -14.98 21.27 -2.25
N THR A 3 -14.76 21.94 -3.39
CA THR A 3 -13.47 21.94 -4.11
C THR A 3 -12.33 22.56 -3.30
N TRP A 4 -12.56 23.69 -2.64
CA TRP A 4 -11.56 24.36 -1.81
C TRP A 4 -11.15 23.52 -0.60
N ARG A 5 -12.13 22.90 0.09
CA ARG A 5 -11.85 22.00 1.22
C ARG A 5 -10.99 20.81 0.79
N ARG A 6 -11.33 20.19 -0.34
CA ARG A 6 -10.55 19.09 -0.92
C ARG A 6 -9.12 19.50 -1.24
N SER A 7 -8.92 20.70 -1.81
CA SER A 7 -7.58 21.24 -2.08
C SER A 7 -6.78 21.46 -0.81
N ILE A 8 -7.39 22.01 0.26
CA ILE A 8 -6.72 22.17 1.56
C ILE A 8 -6.28 20.83 2.13
N VAL A 9 -7.17 19.84 2.14
CA VAL A 9 -6.85 18.51 2.68
C VAL A 9 -5.70 17.87 1.90
N LEU A 10 -5.71 18.00 0.57
CA LEU A 10 -4.63 17.49 -0.28
C LEU A 10 -3.30 18.21 -0.01
N GLN A 11 -3.32 19.55 0.07
CA GLN A 11 -2.12 20.35 0.37
C GLN A 11 -1.57 20.02 1.76
N TRP A 12 -2.44 19.88 2.76
CA TRP A 12 -2.07 19.48 4.13
C TRP A 12 -1.45 18.09 4.15
N SER A 13 -2.05 17.13 3.46
CA SER A 13 -1.55 15.75 3.35
C SER A 13 -0.18 15.69 2.67
N ALA A 14 -0.01 16.45 1.58
CA ALA A 14 1.26 16.55 0.87
C ALA A 14 2.34 17.23 1.73
N LEU A 15 2.00 18.31 2.43
CA LEU A 15 2.91 18.99 3.35
C LEU A 15 3.39 18.04 4.47
N LEU A 16 2.48 17.32 5.12
CA LEU A 16 2.84 16.35 6.16
C LEU A 16 3.72 15.22 5.63
N ALA A 17 3.40 14.67 4.45
CA ALA A 17 4.20 13.63 3.83
C ALA A 17 5.61 14.13 3.49
N LEU A 18 5.75 15.36 2.97
CA LEU A 18 7.04 15.99 2.70
C LEU A 18 7.83 16.25 3.98
N LEU A 19 7.18 16.69 5.07
CA LEU A 19 7.83 16.91 6.36
C LEU A 19 8.40 15.62 6.95
N VAL A 20 7.64 14.52 6.89
CA VAL A 20 8.13 13.19 7.28
C VAL A 20 9.25 12.71 6.35
N GLY A 21 9.11 12.98 5.05
CA GLY A 21 10.05 12.57 4.00
C GLY A 21 11.31 13.43 3.88
N VAL A 22 11.47 14.52 4.66
CA VAL A 22 12.66 15.41 4.61
C VAL A 22 13.98 14.63 4.59
N PRO A 23 14.21 13.60 5.44
CA PRO A 23 15.48 12.86 5.43
C PRO A 23 15.78 12.15 4.11
N TRP A 24 14.76 11.82 3.29
CA TRP A 24 14.89 11.05 2.05
C TRP A 24 15.40 11.87 0.86
N PHE A 25 15.40 13.21 0.98
CA PHE A 25 15.95 14.10 -0.04
C PHE A 25 17.47 14.22 0.02
N ARG A 26 18.13 13.57 0.98
CA ARG A 26 19.58 13.34 0.93
C ARG A 26 19.91 12.41 -0.25
N GLY A 27 21.10 12.58 -0.85
CA GLY A 27 21.56 11.71 -1.92
C GLY A 27 21.68 10.25 -1.46
N GLY A 28 21.44 9.30 -2.36
CA GLY A 28 21.44 7.86 -2.06
C GLY A 28 20.06 7.25 -1.77
N TYR A 29 20.02 5.93 -1.62
CA TYR A 29 18.81 5.17 -1.31
C TYR A 29 18.47 5.27 0.17
N VAL A 30 17.17 5.28 0.49
CA VAL A 30 16.73 5.15 1.89
C VAL A 30 16.76 3.66 2.22
N LEU A 31 17.85 3.20 2.82
CA LEU A 31 17.99 1.81 3.26
C LEU A 31 17.75 1.75 4.76
N SER A 32 16.74 0.99 5.16
CA SER A 32 16.38 0.78 6.56
C SER A 32 15.72 -0.59 6.68
N TYR A 33 16.38 -1.52 7.37
CA TYR A 33 15.95 -2.92 7.52
C TYR A 33 15.49 -3.55 6.20
N ASP A 34 14.18 -3.74 5.99
CA ASP A 34 13.59 -4.39 4.81
C ASP A 34 13.32 -3.41 3.65
N MET A 35 13.75 -2.14 3.77
CA MET A 35 13.67 -1.14 2.70
C MET A 35 14.77 -1.40 1.64
N VAL A 36 14.71 -2.56 0.99
CA VAL A 36 15.71 -3.00 0.02
C VAL A 36 15.34 -2.49 -1.36
N TRP A 37 15.76 -1.26 -1.67
CA TRP A 37 15.73 -0.71 -3.04
C TRP A 37 17.15 -0.76 -3.59
N VAL A 38 17.35 -1.45 -4.71
CA VAL A 38 18.65 -1.57 -5.37
C VAL A 38 18.63 -0.96 -6.77
N PRO A 39 19.76 -0.43 -7.27
CA PRO A 39 19.82 0.21 -8.59
C PRO A 39 19.45 -0.71 -9.77
N ARG A 40 19.63 -2.03 -9.61
CA ARG A 40 19.24 -3.04 -10.60
C ARG A 40 18.62 -4.22 -9.87
N LEU A 41 17.28 -4.27 -9.81
CA LEU A 41 16.57 -5.50 -9.49
C LEU A 41 16.41 -6.29 -10.80
N GLU A 42 17.21 -7.34 -10.97
CA GLU A 42 17.18 -8.12 -12.21
C GLU A 42 15.88 -8.92 -12.32
N LEU A 43 15.05 -8.57 -13.31
CA LEU A 43 13.80 -9.28 -13.63
C LEU A 43 14.00 -10.77 -13.95
N SER A 44 15.23 -11.16 -14.30
CA SER A 44 15.63 -12.54 -14.59
C SER A 44 15.78 -13.42 -13.35
N ARG A 45 15.79 -12.85 -12.14
CA ARG A 45 15.83 -13.67 -10.91
C ARG A 45 14.49 -14.33 -10.67
N SER A 46 14.48 -15.66 -10.63
CA SER A 46 13.31 -16.49 -10.34
C SER A 46 12.63 -16.12 -9.01
N ASP A 47 13.40 -15.67 -8.02
CA ASP A 47 12.92 -15.26 -6.70
C ASP A 47 11.94 -14.08 -6.75
N VAL A 48 12.11 -13.15 -7.70
CA VAL A 48 11.24 -11.98 -7.90
C VAL A 48 9.83 -12.40 -8.29
N TRP A 49 9.69 -13.57 -8.92
CA TRP A 49 8.43 -14.15 -9.35
C TRP A 49 7.92 -15.24 -8.40
N GLY A 50 8.63 -15.52 -7.30
CA GLY A 50 8.28 -16.59 -6.37
C GLY A 50 8.55 -17.99 -6.91
N LEU A 51 9.39 -18.08 -7.94
CA LEU A 51 9.84 -19.32 -8.59
C LEU A 51 11.23 -19.75 -8.07
N GLY A 52 11.71 -19.08 -7.02
CA GLY A 52 12.97 -19.34 -6.34
C GLY A 52 12.90 -20.48 -5.34
N SER A 53 14.07 -20.95 -4.89
CA SER A 53 14.18 -21.96 -3.82
C SER A 53 14.02 -21.36 -2.40
N ALA A 54 13.96 -20.04 -2.27
CA ALA A 54 13.70 -19.35 -1.02
C ALA A 54 12.19 -19.09 -0.86
N LEU A 55 11.69 -19.05 0.39
CA LEU A 55 10.29 -18.72 0.64
C LEU A 55 9.91 -17.40 -0.07
N PRO A 56 8.80 -17.35 -0.83
CA PRO A 56 8.32 -16.14 -1.50
C PRO A 56 7.87 -15.08 -0.49
N ARG A 57 8.81 -14.39 0.15
CA ARG A 57 8.51 -13.41 1.21
C ARG A 57 8.04 -12.05 0.68
N ALA A 58 8.19 -11.80 -0.62
CA ALA A 58 8.00 -10.48 -1.21
C ALA A 58 7.37 -10.50 -2.63
N VAL A 59 6.68 -11.58 -3.01
CA VAL A 59 6.07 -11.75 -4.34
C VAL A 59 4.57 -11.51 -4.21
N PRO A 60 4.02 -10.33 -4.60
CA PRO A 60 4.39 -9.61 -5.81
C PRO A 60 5.03 -8.22 -5.60
N SER A 61 5.28 -7.78 -4.36
CA SER A 61 5.83 -6.44 -4.10
C SER A 61 7.19 -6.20 -4.77
N ASP A 62 8.06 -7.21 -4.80
CA ASP A 62 9.37 -7.18 -5.45
C ASP A 62 9.25 -7.17 -6.97
N ALA A 63 8.31 -7.93 -7.53
CA ALA A 63 8.02 -7.87 -8.97
C ALA A 63 7.52 -6.48 -9.38
N VAL A 64 6.65 -5.86 -8.57
CA VAL A 64 6.19 -4.48 -8.80
C VAL A 64 7.35 -3.51 -8.71
N ALA A 65 8.22 -3.62 -7.70
CA ALA A 65 9.40 -2.78 -7.57
C ALA A 65 10.38 -2.96 -8.74
N ALA A 66 10.60 -4.19 -9.21
CA ALA A 66 11.46 -4.51 -10.35
C ALA A 66 10.94 -3.88 -11.65
N LEU A 67 9.64 -4.01 -11.91
CA LEU A 67 9.01 -3.46 -13.11
C LEU A 67 9.05 -1.93 -13.11
N LEU A 68 8.79 -1.29 -11.97
CA LEU A 68 8.85 0.16 -11.86
C LEU A 68 10.29 0.69 -11.98
N GLY A 69 11.25 0.00 -11.37
CA GLY A 69 12.68 0.36 -11.42
C GLY A 69 13.33 0.12 -12.79
N ALA A 70 12.73 -0.71 -13.66
CA ALA A 70 13.20 -0.87 -15.03
C ALA A 70 12.85 0.32 -15.94
N ALA A 71 11.81 1.09 -15.59
CA ALA A 71 11.32 2.22 -16.39
C ALA A 71 11.84 3.59 -15.91
N VAL A 72 12.06 3.73 -14.60
CA VAL A 72 12.45 4.99 -13.94
C VAL A 72 13.53 4.69 -12.91
N ASP A 73 14.42 5.66 -12.65
CA ASP A 73 15.41 5.57 -11.57
C ASP A 73 14.76 5.03 -10.28
N PRO A 74 15.19 3.85 -9.76
CA PRO A 74 14.60 3.24 -8.59
C PRO A 74 14.59 4.14 -7.35
N GLN A 75 15.53 5.09 -7.24
CA GLN A 75 15.56 6.07 -6.16
C GLN A 75 14.39 7.06 -6.24
N VAL A 76 13.97 7.44 -7.44
CA VAL A 76 12.79 8.29 -7.67
C VAL A 76 11.53 7.49 -7.38
N VAL A 77 11.46 6.25 -7.87
CA VAL A 77 10.33 5.34 -7.63
C VAL A 77 10.11 5.14 -6.14
N GLN A 78 11.18 4.85 -5.37
CA GLN A 78 11.10 4.66 -3.92
C GLN A 78 10.44 5.86 -3.23
N ARG A 79 10.91 7.08 -3.54
CA ARG A 79 10.37 8.32 -2.93
C ARG A 79 8.93 8.55 -3.31
N VAL A 80 8.56 8.33 -4.57
CA VAL A 80 7.18 8.47 -5.05
C VAL A 80 6.26 7.48 -4.37
N VAL A 81 6.68 6.22 -4.22
CA VAL A 81 5.90 5.19 -3.52
C VAL A 81 5.70 5.55 -2.06
N LEU A 82 6.77 5.94 -1.35
CA LEU A 82 6.68 6.29 0.07
C LEU A 82 5.82 7.54 0.31
N LEU A 83 6.10 8.63 -0.40
CA LEU A 83 5.31 9.86 -0.28
C LEU A 83 3.86 9.62 -0.72
N GLY A 84 3.66 8.86 -1.80
CA GLY A 84 2.35 8.46 -2.29
C GLY A 84 1.56 7.67 -1.27
N ALA A 85 2.17 6.69 -0.58
CA ALA A 85 1.52 5.92 0.48
C ALA A 85 1.08 6.80 1.65
N LEU A 86 1.93 7.74 2.09
CA LEU A 86 1.61 8.68 3.15
C LEU A 86 0.45 9.61 2.76
N VAL A 87 0.49 10.18 1.56
CA VAL A 87 -0.60 11.03 1.04
C VAL A 87 -1.89 10.23 0.88
N LEU A 88 -1.80 8.97 0.42
CA LEU A 88 -2.95 8.07 0.28
C LEU A 88 -3.61 7.83 1.64
N ALA A 89 -2.82 7.54 2.68
CA ALA A 89 -3.31 7.37 4.05
C ALA A 89 -3.95 8.64 4.60
N ALA A 90 -3.27 9.79 4.52
CA ALA A 90 -3.79 11.07 5.01
C ALA A 90 -5.11 11.47 4.33
N THR A 91 -5.14 11.45 3.00
CA THR A 91 -6.33 11.83 2.23
C THR A 91 -7.46 10.82 2.40
N GLY A 92 -7.17 9.53 2.49
CA GLY A 92 -8.15 8.48 2.76
C GLY A 92 -8.79 8.65 4.14
N GLY A 93 -7.99 8.87 5.18
CA GLY A 93 -8.45 9.13 6.54
C GLY A 93 -9.34 10.37 6.63
N ALA A 94 -8.92 11.49 6.04
CA ALA A 94 -9.75 12.68 5.93
C ALA A 94 -11.07 12.40 5.20
N ARG A 95 -11.03 11.62 4.12
CA ARG A 95 -12.20 11.35 3.29
C ARG A 95 -13.28 10.54 4.01
N LEU A 96 -12.90 9.71 4.98
CA LEU A 96 -13.81 8.94 5.83
C LEU A 96 -14.60 9.82 6.81
N VAL A 97 -14.07 10.99 7.18
CA VAL A 97 -14.70 11.91 8.14
C VAL A 97 -15.19 13.21 7.48
N ARG A 98 -15.37 13.22 6.14
CA ARG A 98 -15.70 14.45 5.38
C ARG A 98 -16.94 15.18 5.90
N GLU A 99 -17.89 14.44 6.45
CA GLU A 99 -19.19 14.94 6.93
C GLU A 99 -19.06 15.75 8.24
N LEU A 100 -17.93 15.59 8.95
CA LEU A 100 -17.64 16.27 10.22
C LEU A 100 -16.95 17.64 10.02
N GLY A 101 -16.80 18.10 8.79
CA GLY A 101 -16.20 19.40 8.46
C GLY A 101 -14.68 19.38 8.32
N LEU A 102 -14.11 20.55 7.99
CA LEU A 102 -12.67 20.69 7.66
C LEU A 102 -11.72 20.39 8.83
N PRO A 103 -11.98 20.84 10.08
CA PRO A 103 -11.07 20.56 11.20
C PRO A 103 -10.92 19.06 11.48
N ALA A 104 -12.02 18.30 11.44
CA ALA A 104 -12.01 16.86 11.61
C ALA A 104 -11.22 16.16 10.49
N GLN A 105 -11.37 16.62 9.23
CA GLN A 105 -10.60 16.11 8.10
C GLN A 105 -9.10 16.34 8.26
N MET A 106 -8.69 17.55 8.68
CA MET A 106 -7.28 17.85 8.90
C MET A 106 -6.70 17.00 10.05
N ALA A 107 -7.44 16.87 11.15
CA ALA A 107 -7.03 16.01 12.27
C ALA A 107 -6.91 14.54 11.84
N ALA A 108 -7.90 14.00 11.12
CA ALA A 108 -7.86 12.62 10.63
C ALA A 108 -6.71 12.40 9.63
N ALA A 109 -6.44 13.34 8.72
CA ALA A 109 -5.27 13.28 7.85
C ALA A 109 -3.96 13.23 8.64
N THR A 110 -3.83 14.09 9.66
CA THR A 110 -2.64 14.12 10.52
C THR A 110 -2.48 12.80 11.27
N PHE A 111 -3.51 12.28 11.94
CA PHE A 111 -3.40 11.03 12.70
C PHE A 111 -3.22 9.81 11.81
N ALA A 112 -3.81 9.79 10.61
CA ALA A 112 -3.61 8.71 9.65
C ALA A 112 -2.15 8.63 9.18
N LEU A 113 -1.48 9.77 9.00
CA LEU A 113 -0.09 9.80 8.53
C LEU A 113 0.91 9.74 9.69
N TRP A 114 0.65 10.47 10.77
CA TRP A 114 1.53 10.64 11.92
C TRP A 114 1.04 9.80 13.09
N ASN A 115 1.39 8.52 13.09
CA ASN A 115 1.09 7.60 14.18
C ASN A 115 2.22 6.57 14.37
N PRO A 116 2.25 5.86 15.52
CA PRO A 116 3.30 4.88 15.81
C PRO A 116 3.39 3.75 14.78
N PHE A 117 2.26 3.30 14.23
CA PHE A 117 2.26 2.24 13.22
C PHE A 117 3.02 2.70 11.96
N VAL A 118 2.72 3.89 11.42
CA VAL A 118 3.41 4.42 10.23
C VAL A 118 4.89 4.63 10.51
N ALA A 119 5.23 5.21 11.67
CA ALA A 119 6.62 5.44 12.05
C ALA A 119 7.42 4.13 12.11
N GLU A 120 6.86 3.10 12.75
CA GLU A 120 7.48 1.79 12.87
C GLU A 120 7.65 1.10 11.51
N ARG A 121 6.63 1.14 10.64
CA ARG A 121 6.72 0.55 9.29
C ARG A 121 7.76 1.27 8.42
N LEU A 122 7.89 2.59 8.55
CA LEU A 122 8.93 3.37 7.87
C LEU A 122 10.33 3.00 8.37
N VAL A 123 10.50 2.82 9.68
CA VAL A 123 11.77 2.35 10.26
C VAL A 123 12.08 0.94 9.78
N LEU A 124 11.15 0.01 9.85
CA LEU A 124 11.36 -1.38 9.40
C LEU A 124 11.48 -1.53 7.87
N GLY A 125 11.14 -0.50 7.10
CA GLY A 125 11.23 -0.53 5.65
C GLY A 125 10.09 -1.26 4.94
N GLN A 126 8.99 -1.54 5.65
CA GLN A 126 7.85 -2.30 5.15
C GLN A 126 6.92 -1.42 4.31
N TRP A 127 7.46 -0.87 3.21
CA TRP A 127 6.72 0.01 2.29
C TRP A 127 5.44 -0.62 1.70
N PRO A 128 5.35 -1.94 1.42
CA PRO A 128 4.11 -2.54 0.92
C PRO A 128 2.97 -2.42 1.94
N LEU A 129 3.28 -2.54 3.24
CA LEU A 129 2.30 -2.38 4.31
C LEU A 129 1.82 -0.93 4.45
N LEU A 130 2.66 0.06 4.16
CA LEU A 130 2.25 1.46 4.14
C LEU A 130 1.29 1.76 3.00
N VAL A 131 1.56 1.22 1.80
CA VAL A 131 0.64 1.33 0.66
C VAL A 131 -0.68 0.65 0.99
N ALA A 132 -0.64 -0.57 1.53
CA ALA A 132 -1.83 -1.31 1.92
C ALA A 132 -2.65 -0.58 3.00
N TYR A 133 -1.98 0.01 4.00
CA TYR A 133 -2.62 0.81 5.05
C TYR A 133 -3.40 1.99 4.47
N GLY A 134 -2.80 2.77 3.57
CA GLY A 134 -3.51 3.85 2.88
C GLY A 134 -4.64 3.33 1.98
N ALA A 135 -4.39 2.22 1.28
CA ALA A 135 -5.37 1.58 0.42
C ALA A 135 -6.63 1.13 1.19
N LEU A 136 -6.50 0.64 2.44
CA LEU A 136 -7.64 0.24 3.26
C LEU A 136 -8.64 1.38 3.49
N PHE A 137 -8.19 2.61 3.70
CA PHE A 137 -9.10 3.75 3.85
C PHE A 137 -9.88 4.01 2.56
N TRP A 138 -9.19 3.97 1.42
CA TRP A 138 -9.83 4.13 0.11
C TRP A 138 -10.70 2.96 -0.28
N LEU A 139 -10.43 1.75 0.22
CA LEU A 139 -11.30 0.59 0.08
C LEU A 139 -12.64 0.86 0.76
N VAL A 140 -12.61 1.30 2.02
CA VAL A 140 -13.83 1.66 2.76
C VAL A 140 -14.60 2.78 2.05
N VAL A 141 -13.90 3.83 1.57
CA VAL A 141 -14.52 4.91 0.79
C VAL A 141 -15.17 4.36 -0.50
N GLY A 142 -14.43 3.58 -1.28
CA GLY A 142 -14.90 3.02 -2.55
C GLY A 142 -16.11 2.10 -2.38
N LEU A 143 -16.13 1.29 -1.31
CA LEU A 143 -17.25 0.40 -1.00
C LEU A 143 -18.49 1.18 -0.52
N ARG A 144 -18.32 2.17 0.36
CA ARG A 144 -19.44 3.01 0.85
C ARG A 144 -20.07 3.85 -0.26
N GLU A 145 -19.27 4.25 -1.24
CA GLU A 145 -19.72 5.08 -2.38
C GLU A 145 -20.05 4.28 -3.64
N ASP A 146 -20.01 2.94 -3.58
CA ASP A 146 -20.19 2.02 -4.73
C ASP A 146 -19.31 2.38 -5.95
N ARG A 147 -18.08 2.87 -5.70
CA ARG A 147 -17.13 3.28 -6.74
C ARG A 147 -16.17 2.15 -7.07
N ARG A 148 -16.53 1.36 -8.09
CA ARG A 148 -15.75 0.18 -8.54
C ARG A 148 -14.27 0.45 -8.79
N SER A 149 -13.94 1.51 -9.50
CA SER A 149 -12.53 1.84 -9.76
C SER A 149 -11.74 2.11 -8.48
N VAL A 150 -12.35 2.73 -7.47
CA VAL A 150 -11.69 3.07 -6.20
C VAL A 150 -11.45 1.81 -5.37
N TYR A 151 -12.49 1.00 -5.13
CA TYR A 151 -12.30 -0.22 -4.33
C TYR A 151 -11.43 -1.25 -5.06
N ALA A 152 -11.46 -1.30 -6.40
CA ALA A 152 -10.61 -2.21 -7.17
C ALA A 152 -9.12 -1.86 -7.02
N LEU A 153 -8.76 -0.58 -7.21
CA LEU A 153 -7.39 -0.11 -7.01
C LEU A 153 -6.93 -0.29 -5.56
N ALA A 154 -7.84 -0.07 -4.60
CA ALA A 154 -7.54 -0.29 -3.19
C ALA A 154 -7.27 -1.77 -2.89
N LEU A 155 -8.05 -2.71 -3.45
CA LEU A 155 -7.81 -4.15 -3.30
C LEU A 155 -6.44 -4.57 -3.87
N VAL A 156 -6.04 -4.00 -5.01
CA VAL A 156 -4.69 -4.20 -5.56
C VAL A 156 -3.62 -3.71 -4.59
N GLY A 157 -3.79 -2.50 -4.04
CA GLY A 157 -2.87 -1.96 -3.04
C GLY A 157 -2.78 -2.82 -1.77
N THR A 158 -3.90 -3.39 -1.30
CA THR A 158 -3.89 -4.31 -0.16
C THR A 158 -3.25 -5.65 -0.48
N ALA A 159 -3.32 -6.13 -1.71
CA ALA A 159 -2.73 -7.42 -2.12
C ALA A 159 -1.20 -7.39 -2.26
N LEU A 160 -0.53 -6.26 -1.97
CA LEU A 160 0.92 -6.19 -1.96
C LEU A 160 1.60 -7.04 -0.87
N THR A 161 0.84 -7.49 0.14
CA THR A 161 1.27 -8.52 1.11
C THR A 161 0.15 -9.53 1.36
N PRO A 162 0.44 -10.78 1.79
CA PRO A 162 -0.61 -11.77 2.04
C PRO A 162 -1.55 -11.32 3.17
N ALA A 163 -0.98 -10.81 4.26
CA ALA A 163 -1.73 -10.39 5.45
C ALA A 163 -2.66 -9.21 5.15
N SER A 164 -2.14 -8.17 4.47
CA SER A 164 -2.98 -7.05 4.09
C SER A 164 -3.99 -7.39 3.00
N GLY A 165 -3.66 -8.34 2.11
CA GLY A 165 -4.56 -8.83 1.08
C GLY A 165 -5.80 -9.50 1.68
N LEU A 166 -5.59 -10.36 2.68
CA LEU A 166 -6.68 -10.94 3.48
C LEU A 166 -7.49 -9.85 4.19
N MET A 167 -6.82 -8.86 4.80
CA MET A 167 -7.50 -7.73 5.45
C MET A 167 -8.38 -6.95 4.47
N GLY A 168 -7.93 -6.74 3.23
CA GLY A 168 -8.74 -6.13 2.18
C GLY A 168 -10.01 -6.91 1.87
N VAL A 169 -9.92 -8.24 1.75
CA VAL A 169 -11.10 -9.11 1.56
C VAL A 169 -12.04 -9.04 2.77
N LEU A 170 -11.51 -9.09 3.99
CA LEU A 170 -12.32 -8.97 5.22
C LEU A 170 -13.06 -7.63 5.28
N VAL A 171 -12.39 -6.52 4.97
CA VAL A 171 -13.02 -5.20 4.89
C VAL A 171 -14.09 -5.16 3.81
N ALA A 172 -13.87 -5.79 2.66
CA ALA A 172 -14.87 -5.90 1.61
C ALA A 172 -16.13 -6.66 2.06
N VAL A 173 -15.98 -7.71 2.87
CA VAL A 173 -17.11 -8.44 3.48
C VAL A 173 -17.84 -7.59 4.51
N VAL A 174 -17.11 -6.94 5.43
CA VAL A 174 -17.70 -6.22 6.56
C VAL A 174 -18.36 -4.91 6.15
N VAL A 175 -17.74 -4.17 5.22
CA VAL A 175 -18.18 -2.82 4.81
C VAL A 175 -19.02 -2.85 3.53
N GLY A 176 -18.79 -3.83 2.66
CA GLY A 176 -19.43 -3.88 1.34
C GLY A 176 -20.92 -4.17 1.42
N ARG A 177 -21.74 -3.31 0.80
CA ARG A 177 -23.17 -3.59 0.59
C ARG A 177 -23.40 -4.70 -0.44
N ARG A 178 -22.48 -4.83 -1.41
CA ARG A 178 -22.39 -5.91 -2.39
C ARG A 178 -21.09 -6.64 -2.15
N VAL A 179 -21.17 -7.85 -1.60
CA VAL A 179 -19.98 -8.58 -1.13
C VAL A 179 -19.33 -9.38 -2.25
N VAL A 180 -20.12 -10.04 -3.11
CA VAL A 180 -19.62 -11.00 -4.10
C VAL A 180 -18.58 -10.39 -5.04
N GLY A 181 -18.88 -9.25 -5.67
CA GLY A 181 -17.96 -8.62 -6.64
C GLY A 181 -16.60 -8.24 -6.04
N PRO A 182 -16.57 -7.42 -4.97
CA PRO A 182 -15.34 -7.05 -4.27
C PRO A 182 -14.56 -8.25 -3.69
N VAL A 183 -15.24 -9.26 -3.15
CA VAL A 183 -14.58 -10.46 -2.60
C VAL A 183 -13.95 -11.29 -3.70
N VAL A 184 -14.67 -11.54 -4.81
CA VAL A 184 -14.11 -12.25 -5.97
C VAL A 184 -12.91 -11.49 -6.52
N LEU A 185 -13.02 -10.16 -6.68
CA LEU A 185 -11.89 -9.34 -7.12
C LEU A 185 -10.72 -9.43 -6.14
N GLY A 186 -10.99 -9.34 -4.84
CA GLY A 186 -10.00 -9.49 -3.77
C GLY A 186 -9.29 -10.84 -3.82
N ALA A 187 -10.01 -11.94 -4.03
CA ALA A 187 -9.43 -13.26 -4.19
C ALA A 187 -8.55 -13.34 -5.45
N LEU A 188 -9.01 -12.76 -6.57
CA LEU A 188 -8.25 -12.74 -7.83
C LEU A 188 -6.94 -11.96 -7.72
N VAL A 189 -6.94 -10.77 -7.08
CA VAL A 189 -5.71 -9.98 -6.91
C VAL A 189 -4.74 -10.62 -5.92
N ASN A 190 -5.22 -11.49 -5.02
CA ASN A 190 -4.41 -12.29 -4.11
C ASN A 190 -3.96 -13.64 -4.71
N ALA A 191 -4.38 -13.98 -5.94
CA ALA A 191 -4.02 -15.24 -6.58
C ALA A 191 -2.51 -15.52 -6.62
N PRO A 192 -1.60 -14.53 -6.81
CA PRO A 192 -0.16 -14.79 -6.77
C PRO A 192 0.31 -15.41 -5.44
N TRP A 193 -0.21 -14.92 -4.30
CA TRP A 193 0.12 -15.45 -2.98
C TRP A 193 -0.43 -16.86 -2.77
N ILE A 194 -1.66 -17.10 -3.24
CA ILE A 194 -2.31 -18.40 -3.14
C ILE A 194 -1.55 -19.41 -3.99
N ALA A 195 -1.19 -19.06 -5.23
CA ALA A 195 -0.42 -19.90 -6.12
C ALA A 195 0.97 -20.21 -5.53
N ALA A 196 1.69 -19.19 -5.04
CA ALA A 196 2.97 -19.37 -4.38
C ALA A 196 2.88 -20.30 -3.16
N ALA A 197 1.84 -20.17 -2.34
CA ALA A 197 1.62 -21.04 -1.18
C ALA A 197 1.33 -22.49 -1.58
N LEU A 198 0.51 -22.71 -2.62
CA LEU A 198 0.19 -24.05 -3.12
C LEU A 198 1.42 -24.73 -3.74
N LEU A 199 2.22 -24.00 -4.51
CA LEU A 199 3.43 -24.50 -5.17
C LEU A 199 4.57 -24.84 -4.19
N ASN A 200 4.58 -24.24 -2.99
CA ASN A 200 5.60 -24.47 -1.97
C ASN A 200 5.05 -25.27 -0.76
N SER A 201 3.94 -25.98 -0.93
CA SER A 201 3.28 -26.72 0.15
C SER A 201 4.15 -27.86 0.73
N ASP A 202 5.03 -28.44 -0.09
CA ASP A 202 5.98 -29.50 0.33
C ASP A 202 7.03 -28.99 1.33
N ALA A 203 7.38 -27.70 1.29
CA ALA A 203 8.32 -27.07 2.23
C ALA A 203 7.69 -26.78 3.61
N LEU A 204 6.38 -26.94 3.76
CA LEU A 204 5.62 -26.71 5.00
C LEU A 204 5.27 -28.02 5.73
N ALA A 205 5.59 -29.17 5.15
CA ALA A 205 5.44 -30.46 5.82
C ALA A 205 6.50 -30.56 6.95
N PRO A 206 6.10 -30.80 8.21
CA PRO A 206 7.07 -31.11 9.25
C PRO A 206 7.68 -32.49 8.98
N ASP A 207 8.99 -32.61 9.14
CA ASP A 207 9.72 -33.89 9.17
C ASP A 207 9.15 -34.85 10.24
#